data_AF-A0A6G6YL18-F1
#
_entry.id   AF-A0A6G6YL18-F1
#
_cell.length_a   1.000
_cell.length_b   1.000
_cell.length_c   1.000
_cell.angle_alpha   90.00
_cell.angle_beta   90.00
_cell.angle_gamma   90.00
#
_symmetry.space_group_name_H-M   'P 1'
#
loop_
_entity.id
_entity.type
_entity.pdbx_description
1 polymer ?
#
loop_
_entity_poly.entity_id
_entity_poly.type
_entity_poly.pdbx_seq_one_letter_code
_entity_poly.pdbx_strand_id
1 'polypeptide(L)'
;MKNLKLIPTYALLFLLFSALMFLVQWILETQGILNLSYKIHFLLFFVTLVGVVTMLLVFGLKKKNIIGFIFLGFVVFKLFAIGYIALFESDFKNNLLVYFGMYWLYLAAEVVLVVALVRKQDECHKNI
;
A
#
# COMPACT_ATOMS: atom_id res chain seq x y z
N MET A 1 -7.30 -11.71 -22.37
CA MET A 1 -5.86 -11.63 -22.04
C MET A 1 -5.35 -10.22 -21.68
N LYS A 2 -6.06 -9.10 -21.97
CA LYS A 2 -5.60 -7.73 -21.63
C LYS A 2 -5.35 -7.49 -20.13
N ASN A 3 -6.20 -8.04 -19.25
CA ASN A 3 -6.07 -7.81 -17.80
C ASN A 3 -4.81 -8.43 -17.17
N LEU A 4 -4.29 -9.53 -17.74
CA LEU A 4 -3.11 -10.21 -17.20
C LEU A 4 -1.82 -9.37 -17.37
N LYS A 5 -1.78 -8.52 -18.41
CA LYS A 5 -0.65 -7.61 -18.66
C LYS A 5 -0.67 -6.38 -17.74
N LEU A 6 -1.85 -6.03 -17.18
CA LEU A 6 -1.99 -4.87 -16.30
C LEU A 6 -1.53 -5.16 -14.86
N ILE A 7 -1.69 -6.39 -14.40
CA ILE A 7 -1.24 -6.83 -13.06
C ILE A 7 0.25 -6.53 -12.82
N PRO A 8 1.19 -6.99 -13.67
CA PRO A 8 2.60 -6.71 -13.46
C PRO A 8 2.91 -5.21 -13.56
N THR A 9 2.17 -4.44 -14.36
CA THR A 9 2.32 -2.98 -14.43
C THR A 9 1.94 -2.32 -13.11
N TYR A 10 0.77 -2.62 -12.54
CA TYR A 10 0.34 -2.05 -11.26
C TYR A 10 1.24 -2.49 -10.10
N ALA A 11 1.68 -3.75 -10.10
CA ALA A 11 2.66 -4.25 -9.14
C ALA A 11 3.97 -3.46 -9.24
N LEU A 12 4.50 -3.28 -10.45
CA LEU A 12 5.73 -2.53 -10.68
C LEU A 12 5.60 -1.06 -10.25
N LEU A 13 4.49 -0.40 -10.58
CA LEU A 13 4.23 0.98 -10.15
C LEU A 13 4.20 1.10 -8.63
N PHE A 14 3.55 0.17 -7.93
CA PHE A 14 3.54 0.15 -6.46
C PHE A 14 4.94 -0.09 -5.88
N LEU A 15 5.73 -0.99 -6.46
CA LEU A 15 7.11 -1.24 -6.03
C LEU A 15 8.02 -0.03 -6.29
N LEU A 16 7.86 0.66 -7.43
CA LEU A 16 8.59 1.88 -7.74
C LEU A 16 8.25 3.00 -6.76
N PHE A 17 6.96 3.19 -6.44
CA PHE A 17 6.52 4.11 -5.40
C PHE A 17 7.15 3.79 -4.04
N SER A 18 7.14 2.51 -3.64
CA SER A 18 7.71 2.06 -2.37
C SER A 18 9.24 2.27 -2.32
N ALA A 19 9.93 2.00 -3.43
CA ALA A 19 11.36 2.26 -3.56
C ALA A 19 11.68 3.76 -3.47
N LEU A 20 10.86 4.62 -4.08
CA LEU A 20 11.00 6.07 -3.97
C LEU A 20 10.81 6.54 -2.53
N MET A 21 9.77 6.06 -1.83
CA MET A 21 9.54 6.35 -0.42
C MET A 21 10.75 5.96 0.45
N PHE A 22 11.33 4.79 0.21
CA PHE A 22 12.52 4.34 0.93
C PHE A 22 13.73 5.23 0.65
N LEU A 23 13.95 5.60 -0.62
CA LEU A 23 15.03 6.48 -1.04
C LEU A 23 14.90 7.89 -0.44
N VAL A 24 13.67 8.42 -0.34
CA VAL A 24 13.40 9.68 0.35
C VAL A 24 13.77 9.58 1.83
N GLN A 25 13.34 8.53 2.55
CA GLN A 25 13.75 8.34 3.95
C GLN A 25 15.27 8.26 4.08
N TRP A 26 15.92 7.45 3.24
CA TRP A 26 17.37 7.26 3.28
C TRP A 26 18.13 8.58 3.07
N ILE A 27 17.73 9.40 2.09
CA ILE A 27 18.34 10.72 1.87
C ILE A 27 18.14 11.62 3.10
N LEU A 28 16.92 11.69 3.64
CA LEU A 28 16.64 12.53 4.82
C LEU A 28 17.44 12.10 6.05
N GLU A 29 17.70 10.81 6.21
CA GLU A 29 18.52 10.28 7.29
C GLU A 29 20.01 10.57 7.08
N THR A 30 20.52 10.37 5.86
CA THR A 30 21.94 10.71 5.54
C THR A 30 22.26 12.19 5.73
N GLN A 31 21.27 13.08 5.55
CA GLN A 31 21.40 14.51 5.79
C GLN A 31 21.20 14.90 7.27
N GLY A 32 20.87 13.95 8.15
CA GLY A 32 20.61 14.20 9.56
C GLY A 32 19.30 14.94 9.85
N ILE A 33 18.39 15.03 8.87
CA ILE A 33 17.12 15.77 8.99
C ILE A 33 16.12 14.94 9.81
N LEU A 34 16.03 13.63 9.56
CA LEU A 34 15.14 12.71 10.25
C LEU A 34 15.86 11.43 10.62
N ASN A 35 15.69 10.95 11.85
CA ASN A 35 16.18 9.63 12.28
C ASN A 35 14.98 8.69 12.44
N LEU A 36 14.69 7.93 11.38
CA LEU A 36 13.56 7.02 11.30
C LEU A 36 14.05 5.57 11.21
N SER A 37 13.46 4.71 12.03
CA SER A 37 13.65 3.26 11.99
C SER A 37 13.17 2.67 10.66
N TYR A 38 14.12 2.13 9.89
CA TYR A 38 13.82 1.35 8.69
C TYR A 38 12.89 0.16 8.98
N LYS A 39 12.98 -0.43 10.18
CA LYS A 39 12.11 -1.54 10.60
C LYS A 39 10.64 -1.15 10.50
N ILE A 40 10.27 0.04 10.99
CA ILE A 40 8.90 0.53 10.93
C ILE A 40 8.48 0.78 9.48
N HIS A 41 9.32 1.40 8.66
CA HIS A 41 9.03 1.57 7.23
C HIS A 41 8.75 0.22 6.57
N PHE A 42 9.62 -0.78 6.78
CA PHE A 42 9.42 -2.11 6.22
C PHE A 42 8.11 -2.74 6.69
N LEU A 43 7.72 -2.59 7.96
CA LEU A 43 6.43 -3.08 8.45
C LEU A 43 5.25 -2.40 7.72
N LEU A 44 5.29 -1.07 7.55
CA LEU A 44 4.27 -0.31 6.80
C LEU A 44 4.18 -0.78 5.33
N PHE A 45 5.34 -0.95 4.70
CA PHE A 45 5.44 -1.47 3.34
C PHE A 45 4.84 -2.87 3.24
N PHE A 46 5.25 -3.82 4.08
CA PHE A 46 4.80 -5.20 4.03
C PHE A 46 3.30 -5.33 4.25
N VAL A 47 2.77 -4.64 5.26
CA VAL A 47 1.35 -4.62 5.56
C VAL A 47 0.54 -4.07 4.36
N THR A 48 1.10 -3.10 3.63
CA THR A 48 0.47 -2.57 2.41
C THR A 48 0.62 -3.50 1.21
N LEU A 49 1.80 -4.11 1.04
CA LEU A 49 2.10 -5.05 -0.03
C LEU A 49 1.14 -6.24 -0.02
N VAL A 50 0.86 -6.80 1.16
CA VAL A 50 -0.08 -7.93 1.29
C VAL A 50 -1.48 -7.54 0.78
N GLY A 51 -1.96 -6.34 1.10
CA GLY A 51 -3.22 -5.82 0.59
C GLY A 51 -3.21 -5.68 -0.93
N VAL A 52 -2.20 -5.01 -1.48
CA VAL A 52 -2.03 -4.80 -2.93
C VAL A 52 -1.96 -6.13 -3.69
N VAL A 53 -1.14 -7.08 -3.25
CA VAL A 53 -1.02 -8.40 -3.87
C VAL A 53 -2.36 -9.12 -3.86
N THR A 54 -3.08 -9.11 -2.73
CA THR A 54 -4.39 -9.75 -2.62
C THR A 54 -5.38 -9.17 -3.62
N MET A 55 -5.43 -7.84 -3.75
CA MET A 55 -6.35 -7.17 -4.68
C MET A 55 -5.98 -7.43 -6.15
N LEU A 56 -4.69 -7.46 -6.48
CA LEU A 56 -4.21 -7.81 -7.82
C LEU A 56 -4.53 -9.26 -8.18
N LEU A 57 -4.39 -10.20 -7.24
CA LEU A 57 -4.79 -11.60 -7.43
C LEU A 57 -6.28 -11.72 -7.70
N VAL A 58 -7.12 -11.09 -6.89
CA VAL A 58 -8.58 -11.07 -7.05
C VAL A 58 -8.98 -10.50 -8.41
N PHE A 59 -8.34 -9.42 -8.82
CA PHE A 59 -8.52 -8.83 -10.15
C PHE A 59 -8.13 -9.80 -11.28
N GLY A 60 -7.00 -10.49 -11.14
CA GLY A 60 -6.56 -11.52 -12.10
C GLY A 60 -7.52 -12.70 -12.21
N LEU A 61 -8.13 -13.11 -11.09
CA LEU A 61 -9.16 -14.14 -11.03
C LEU A 61 -10.54 -13.68 -11.55
N LYS A 62 -10.67 -12.41 -11.97
CA LYS A 62 -11.90 -11.81 -12.49
C LYS A 62 -13.11 -11.94 -11.54
N LYS A 63 -12.88 -11.96 -10.22
CA LYS A 63 -13.96 -12.00 -9.24
C LYS A 63 -14.62 -10.61 -9.14
N LYS A 64 -15.84 -10.50 -9.65
CA LYS A 64 -16.61 -9.25 -9.68
C LYS A 64 -16.92 -8.75 -8.27
N ASN A 65 -17.00 -7.43 -8.15
CA ASN A 65 -17.58 -6.67 -7.03
C ASN A 65 -17.01 -6.93 -5.64
N ILE A 66 -15.94 -7.71 -5.49
CA ILE A 66 -15.36 -8.06 -4.19
C ILE A 66 -14.09 -7.24 -3.83
N ILE A 67 -13.42 -6.64 -4.83
CA ILE A 67 -12.17 -5.88 -4.60
C ILE A 67 -12.37 -4.76 -3.58
N GLY A 68 -13.47 -4.00 -3.66
CA GLY A 68 -13.79 -2.94 -2.71
C GLY A 68 -14.01 -3.45 -1.28
N PHE A 69 -14.67 -4.60 -1.13
CA PHE A 69 -14.85 -5.24 0.19
C PHE A 69 -13.53 -5.74 0.77
N ILE A 70 -12.68 -6.33 -0.06
CA ILE A 70 -11.34 -6.79 0.34
C ILE A 70 -10.48 -5.60 0.78
N PHE A 71 -10.50 -4.50 0.01
CA PHE A 71 -9.83 -3.26 0.38
C PHE A 71 -10.30 -2.76 1.75
N LEU A 72 -11.61 -2.68 1.99
CA LEU A 72 -12.15 -2.24 3.29
C LEU A 72 -11.67 -3.14 4.44
N GLY A 73 -11.66 -4.46 4.23
CA GLY A 73 -11.11 -5.41 5.21
C GLY A 73 -9.64 -5.16 5.51
N PHE A 74 -8.84 -4.87 4.49
CA PHE A 74 -7.42 -4.49 4.67
C PHE A 74 -7.26 -3.15 5.37
N VAL A 75 -8.10 -2.15 5.12
CA VAL A 75 -8.06 -0.87 5.86
C VAL A 75 -8.26 -1.12 7.36
N VAL A 76 -9.27 -1.91 7.73
CA VAL A 76 -9.51 -2.27 9.14
C VAL A 76 -8.32 -3.03 9.72
N PHE A 77 -7.83 -4.05 9.03
CA PHE A 77 -6.65 -4.82 9.46
C PHE A 77 -5.42 -3.92 9.66
N LYS A 78 -5.19 -2.97 8.77
CA LYS A 78 -4.10 -2.01 8.86
C LYS A 78 -4.21 -1.11 10.07
N LEU A 79 -5.40 -0.62 10.39
CA LEU A 79 -5.59 0.19 11.60
C LEU A 79 -5.16 -0.59 12.86
N PHE A 80 -5.47 -1.88 12.94
CA PHE A 80 -4.97 -2.73 14.03
C PHE A 80 -3.45 -2.92 13.97
N ALA A 81 -2.87 -3.15 12.79
CA ALA A 81 -1.43 -3.29 12.63
C ALA A 81 -0.67 -2.02 13.05
N ILE A 82 -1.16 -0.84 12.66
CA ILE A 82 -0.60 0.45 13.07
C ILE A 82 -0.80 0.68 14.56
N GLY A 83 -1.97 0.35 15.11
CA GLY A 83 -2.22 0.41 16.55
C GLY A 83 -1.24 -0.45 17.34
N TYR A 84 -0.97 -1.66 16.87
CA TYR A 84 0.04 -2.54 17.46
C TYR A 84 1.44 -1.91 17.40
N ILE A 85 1.89 -1.45 16.23
CA ILE A 85 3.20 -0.81 16.06
C ILE A 85 3.32 0.42 16.98
N ALA A 86 2.28 1.25 17.05
CA ALA A 86 2.25 2.44 17.89
C ALA A 86 2.34 2.13 19.39
N LEU A 87 1.78 1.00 19.84
CA LEU A 87 1.80 0.60 21.24
C LEU A 87 3.14 -0.03 21.66
N PHE A 88 3.72 -0.86 20.79
CA PHE A 88 4.86 -1.72 21.13
C PHE A 88 6.21 -1.22 20.62
N GLU A 89 6.27 -0.36 19.60
CA GLU A 89 7.53 0.17 19.07
C GLU A 89 7.78 1.60 19.59
N SER A 90 8.82 1.77 20.42
CA SER A 90 9.19 3.08 21.00
C SER A 90 9.56 4.11 19.93
N ASP A 91 10.21 3.67 18.86
CA ASP A 91 10.63 4.54 17.76
C ASP A 91 9.42 5.17 17.06
N PHE A 92 8.30 4.43 16.98
CA PHE A 92 7.06 4.92 16.39
C PHE A 92 6.48 6.07 17.22
N LYS A 93 6.50 5.93 18.55
CA LYS A 93 6.00 6.96 19.47
C LYS A 93 6.81 8.25 19.35
N ASN A 94 8.12 8.13 19.22
CA ASN A 94 9.03 9.28 19.13
C ASN A 94 8.87 10.08 17.84
N ASN A 95 8.47 9.43 16.74
CA ASN A 95 8.30 10.06 15.42
C ASN A 95 6.86 9.87 14.88
N LEU A 96 5.87 9.94 15.78
CA LEU A 96 4.47 9.59 15.51
C LEU A 96 3.93 10.26 14.24
N LEU A 97 4.09 11.57 14.12
CA LEU A 97 3.55 12.34 13.00
C LEU A 97 4.16 11.93 11.66
N VAL A 98 5.46 11.62 11.65
CA VAL A 98 6.18 11.27 10.42
C VAL A 98 5.73 9.90 9.94
N TYR A 99 5.69 8.90 10.83
CA TYR A 99 5.20 7.57 10.46
C TYR A 99 3.71 7.54 10.13
N PHE A 100 2.91 8.37 10.80
CA PHE A 100 1.50 8.54 10.44
C PHE A 100 1.37 9.11 9.02
N GLY A 101 2.17 10.12 8.66
CA GLY A 101 2.25 10.65 7.30
C GLY A 101 2.66 9.57 6.28
N MET A 102 3.68 8.76 6.59
CA MET A 102 4.10 7.65 5.73
C MET A 102 2.99 6.62 5.53
N TYR A 103 2.28 6.26 6.60
CA TYR A 103 1.12 5.37 6.53
C TYR A 103 0.05 5.92 5.57
N TRP A 104 -0.29 7.21 5.67
CA TRP A 104 -1.26 7.84 4.78
C TRP A 104 -0.82 7.85 3.32
N LEU A 105 0.47 8.04 3.04
CA LEU A 105 1.01 7.97 1.69
C LEU A 105 0.86 6.55 1.10
N TYR A 106 1.17 5.51 1.88
CA TYR A 106 0.94 4.12 1.48
C TYR A 106 -0.54 3.82 1.25
N LEU A 107 -1.42 4.30 2.15
CA LEU A 107 -2.86 4.13 2.00
C LEU A 107 -3.39 4.85 0.75
N ALA A 108 -2.92 6.07 0.46
CA ALA A 108 -3.30 6.82 -0.72
C ALA A 108 -2.88 6.09 -2.01
N ALA A 109 -1.65 5.57 -2.07
CA ALA A 109 -1.18 4.78 -3.20
C ALA A 109 -2.05 3.52 -3.42
N GLU A 110 -2.43 2.86 -2.33
CA GLU A 110 -3.34 1.71 -2.39
C GLU A 110 -4.74 2.09 -2.88
N VAL A 111 -5.33 3.18 -2.38
CA VAL A 111 -6.63 3.70 -2.85
C VAL A 111 -6.61 3.99 -4.34
N VAL A 112 -5.56 4.67 -4.83
CA VAL A 112 -5.40 4.97 -6.27
C VAL A 112 -5.36 3.68 -7.08
N LEU A 113 -4.62 2.67 -6.63
CA LEU A 113 -4.57 1.36 -7.28
C LEU A 113 -5.94 0.68 -7.29
N VAL A 114 -6.66 0.69 -6.16
CA VAL A 114 -8.00 0.08 -6.06
C VAL A 114 -9.00 0.75 -7.00
N VAL A 115 -9.04 2.08 -7.00
CA VAL A 115 -9.91 2.84 -7.92
C VAL A 115 -9.59 2.51 -9.38
N ALA A 116 -8.31 2.39 -9.73
CA ALA A 116 -7.90 1.98 -11.07
C ALA A 116 -8.34 0.56 -11.43
N LEU A 117 -8.19 -0.40 -10.50
CA LEU A 117 -8.63 -1.79 -10.70
C LEU A 117 -10.15 -1.89 -10.86
N VAL A 118 -10.92 -1.20 -10.02
CA VAL A 118 -12.39 -1.16 -10.09
C VAL A 118 -12.85 -0.56 -11.41
N ARG A 119 -12.30 0.60 -11.82
CA ARG A 119 -12.62 1.22 -13.12
C ARG A 119 -12.34 0.27 -14.29
N LYS A 120 -11.19 -0.40 -14.29
CA LYS A 120 -10.82 -1.35 -15.34
C LYS A 120 -11.70 -2.59 -15.34
N GLN A 121 -12.14 -3.03 -14.16
CA GLN A 121 -13.11 -4.11 -14.04
C GLN A 121 -14.44 -3.69 -14.67
N ASP A 122 -14.95 -2.48 -14.41
CA ASP A 122 -16.23 -2.00 -14.96
C ASP A 122 -16.19 -1.82 -16.48
N GLU A 123 -15.11 -1.24 -17.01
CA GLU A 123 -14.87 -1.12 -18.46
C GLU A 123 -14.86 -2.49 -19.17
N CYS A 124 -14.26 -3.49 -18.52
CA CYS A 124 -14.17 -4.84 -19.09
C CYS A 124 -15.54 -5.55 -19.13
N HIS A 125 -16.50 -5.14 -18.30
CA HIS A 125 -17.83 -5.74 -18.24
C HIS A 125 -18.90 -5.00 -19.03
N LYS A 126 -18.67 -3.74 -19.42
CA LYS A 126 -19.53 -3.04 -20.39
C LYS A 126 -19.36 -3.53 -21.83
N ASN A 127 -18.26 -4.24 -22.12
CA ASN A 127 -17.90 -4.74 -23.45
C ASN A 127 -18.23 -6.24 -23.63
N ILE A 128 -19.09 -6.81 -22.79
CA ILE A 128 -19.66 -8.16 -22.89
C ILE A 128 -21.17 -7.99 -23.03
#